data_AF-A0A0G0GD60-F1
#
_entry.id   AF-A0A0G0GD60-F1
#
_cell.length_a   1.000
_cell.length_b   1.000
_cell.length_c   1.000
_cell.angle_alpha   90.00
_cell.angle_beta   90.00
_cell.angle_gamma   90.00
#
_symmetry.space_group_name_H-M   'P 1'
#
loop_
_entity.id
_entity.type
_entity.pdbx_description
1 polymer ?
#
loop_
_entity_poly.entity_id
_entity_poly.type
_entity_poly.pdbx_seq_one_letter_code
_entity_poly.pdbx_strand_id
1 'polypeptide(L)'
;PPQSSQNESLSPPIISTVSRNISNDEIFYVGGKASGPNLGIVIYLQNLSTGETFEQTVISDANGNWFYRHDSFLQSGEYILWAQERFAGNASPPSPQVKITVIPTAFQFGSSRLSYETVYALLSAVLFAIALGLLIVIFVIGRRGNKKKRLLLKEVKEAEDSIRQGFAVLKRDIEAELATVKKARLSKALSAEEKEKETRLLSDLEKVESYIGKEVFDIEKIEL
;
A
#
# COMPACT_ATOMS: atom_id res chain seq x y z
N PRO A 1 4.57 -76.95 33.22
CA PRO A 1 4.77 -75.94 32.15
C PRO A 1 4.16 -76.40 30.81
N PRO A 2 3.52 -75.48 30.09
CA PRO A 2 3.95 -75.24 28.73
C PRO A 2 4.24 -73.76 28.54
N GLN A 3 5.40 -73.46 27.94
CA GLN A 3 5.76 -72.11 27.51
C GLN A 3 4.94 -71.78 26.27
N SER A 4 3.96 -70.91 26.42
CA SER A 4 3.29 -70.23 25.32
C SER A 4 4.23 -69.20 24.72
N SER A 5 4.93 -69.59 23.66
CA SER A 5 5.62 -68.67 22.75
C SER A 5 4.57 -67.84 22.00
N GLN A 6 4.02 -66.81 22.65
CA GLN A 6 3.35 -65.73 21.92
C GLN A 6 4.45 -64.97 21.17
N ASN A 7 4.64 -65.30 19.89
CA ASN A 7 5.18 -64.33 18.94
C ASN A 7 4.15 -63.19 18.88
N GLU A 8 4.27 -62.19 19.75
CA GLU A 8 3.59 -60.90 19.58
C GLU A 8 4.12 -60.26 18.29
N SER A 9 3.42 -60.51 17.19
CA SER A 9 3.68 -59.82 15.93
C SER A 9 3.40 -58.33 16.14
N LEU A 10 4.43 -57.49 16.03
CA LEU A 10 4.29 -56.04 16.10
C LEU A 10 3.32 -55.54 15.03
N SER A 11 2.40 -54.66 15.42
CA SER A 11 1.50 -53.99 14.49
C SER A 11 2.17 -52.75 13.89
N PRO A 12 1.82 -52.32 12.67
CA PRO A 12 2.35 -51.09 12.12
C PRO A 12 1.97 -49.88 12.99
N PRO A 13 2.84 -48.87 13.13
CA PRO A 13 2.52 -47.66 13.88
C PRO A 13 1.53 -46.82 13.06
N ILE A 14 0.67 -46.09 13.77
CA ILE A 14 -0.31 -45.19 13.16
C ILE A 14 0.29 -43.80 13.04
N ILE A 15 0.32 -43.24 11.83
CA ILE A 15 0.66 -41.83 11.60
C ILE A 15 -0.61 -41.00 11.76
N SER A 16 -0.71 -40.22 12.83
CA SER A 16 -1.88 -39.36 13.11
C SER A 16 -1.68 -37.90 12.72
N THR A 17 -0.42 -37.45 12.65
CA THR A 17 -0.07 -36.05 12.38
C THR A 17 1.12 -35.99 11.44
N VAL A 18 1.06 -35.14 10.42
CA VAL A 18 2.11 -35.05 9.40
C VAL A 18 1.99 -33.74 8.62
N SER A 19 3.12 -33.07 8.38
CA SER A 19 3.19 -31.92 7.49
C SER A 19 3.13 -32.37 6.02
N ARG A 20 1.95 -32.25 5.39
CA ARG A 20 1.71 -32.79 4.03
C ARG A 20 2.06 -31.83 2.90
N ASN A 21 1.69 -30.57 3.02
CA ASN A 21 1.88 -29.55 2.00
C ASN A 21 2.62 -28.40 2.64
N ILE A 22 3.95 -28.47 2.65
CA ILE A 22 4.81 -27.49 3.30
C ILE A 22 5.68 -26.78 2.27
N SER A 23 6.18 -25.59 2.60
CA SER A 23 7.22 -24.96 1.80
C SER A 23 8.62 -25.41 2.22
N ASN A 24 9.61 -25.22 1.36
CA ASN A 24 11.02 -25.56 1.64
C ASN A 24 11.73 -24.61 2.62
N ASP A 25 10.97 -23.76 3.32
CA ASP A 25 11.36 -22.95 4.49
C ASP A 25 10.51 -23.27 5.73
N GLU A 26 9.74 -24.35 5.69
CA GLU A 26 8.98 -24.88 6.83
C GLU A 26 9.57 -26.21 7.31
N ILE A 27 9.54 -26.41 8.62
CA ILE A 27 10.11 -27.62 9.24
C ILE A 27 9.13 -28.78 9.13
N PHE A 28 9.59 -29.89 8.57
CA PHE A 28 8.86 -31.14 8.55
C PHE A 28 8.70 -31.73 9.96
N TYR A 29 7.49 -32.18 10.28
CA TYR A 29 7.23 -32.97 11.48
C TYR A 29 6.20 -34.06 11.22
N VAL A 30 6.27 -35.11 12.03
CA VAL A 30 5.38 -36.26 11.97
C VAL A 30 5.18 -36.80 13.38
N GLY A 31 3.97 -37.23 13.69
CA GLY A 31 3.64 -37.86 14.95
C GLY A 31 2.56 -38.92 14.78
N GLY A 32 2.44 -39.74 15.80
CA GLY A 32 1.60 -40.91 15.72
C GLY A 32 1.49 -41.68 17.01
N LYS A 33 0.92 -42.87 16.89
CA LYS A 33 0.73 -43.81 17.97
C LYS A 33 1.30 -45.18 17.59
N ALA A 34 2.10 -45.73 18.48
CA ALA A 34 2.64 -47.07 18.41
C ALA A 34 1.67 -48.07 19.07
N SER A 35 1.89 -49.36 18.83
CA SER A 35 1.15 -50.46 19.44
C SER A 35 1.37 -50.57 20.95
N GLY A 36 2.52 -50.08 21.44
CA GLY A 36 2.88 -50.09 22.85
C GLY A 36 3.89 -48.99 23.24
N PRO A 37 4.18 -48.88 24.54
CA PRO A 37 5.12 -47.90 25.07
C PRO A 37 6.59 -48.31 24.87
N ASN A 38 7.49 -47.33 24.81
CA ASN A 38 8.94 -47.52 24.71
C ASN A 38 9.37 -48.38 23.50
N LEU A 39 8.62 -48.33 22.41
CA LEU A 39 8.95 -48.99 21.15
C LEU A 39 9.76 -48.06 20.26
N GLY A 40 10.76 -48.61 19.56
CA GLY A 40 11.49 -47.85 18.54
C GLY A 40 10.63 -47.67 17.30
N ILE A 41 10.46 -46.44 16.84
CA ILE A 41 9.70 -46.10 15.63
C ILE A 41 10.69 -45.60 14.60
N VAL A 42 10.84 -46.36 13.52
CA VAL A 42 11.69 -46.01 12.39
C VAL A 42 10.84 -45.31 11.35
N ILE A 43 11.17 -44.06 11.08
CA ILE A 43 10.51 -43.16 10.16
C ILE A 43 11.33 -43.12 8.88
N TYR A 44 10.67 -43.39 7.76
CA TYR A 44 11.26 -43.35 6.43
C TYR A 44 10.64 -42.20 5.63
N LEU A 45 11.49 -41.36 5.05
CA LEU A 45 11.07 -40.28 4.18
C LEU A 45 11.88 -40.34 2.87
N GLN A 46 11.22 -40.75 1.79
CA GLN A 46 11.85 -40.90 0.49
C GLN A 46 11.47 -39.75 -0.44
N ASN A 47 12.46 -39.08 -1.02
CA ASN A 47 12.27 -38.13 -2.11
C ASN A 47 12.01 -38.90 -3.42
N LEU A 48 10.87 -38.66 -4.07
CA LEU A 48 10.47 -39.36 -5.29
C LEU A 48 11.24 -38.93 -6.53
N SER A 49 11.83 -37.74 -6.52
CA SER A 49 12.62 -37.21 -7.64
C SER A 49 14.06 -37.69 -7.61
N THR A 50 14.69 -37.71 -6.43
CA THR A 50 16.10 -38.14 -6.27
C THR A 50 16.24 -39.62 -5.91
N GLY A 51 15.20 -40.24 -5.35
CA GLY A 51 15.23 -41.59 -4.79
C GLY A 51 15.88 -41.69 -3.41
N GLU A 52 16.47 -40.59 -2.91
CA GLU A 52 17.11 -40.55 -1.59
C GLU A 52 16.10 -40.83 -0.49
N THR A 53 16.47 -41.71 0.44
CA THR A 53 15.63 -42.08 1.58
C THR A 53 16.34 -41.70 2.86
N PHE A 54 15.68 -40.85 3.64
CA PHE A 54 16.08 -40.51 5.00
C PHE A 54 15.42 -41.48 5.98
N GLU A 55 16.20 -41.95 6.96
CA GLU A 55 15.75 -42.82 8.04
C GLU A 55 16.05 -42.17 9.39
N GLN A 56 15.04 -42.11 10.27
CA GLN A 56 15.20 -41.64 11.65
C GLN A 56 14.50 -42.58 12.62
N THR A 57 15.12 -42.83 13.77
CA THR A 57 14.47 -43.56 14.86
C THR A 57 14.08 -42.63 16.00
N VAL A 58 12.86 -42.78 16.51
CA VAL A 58 12.37 -42.17 17.76
C VAL A 58 11.82 -43.25 18.68
N ILE A 59 11.62 -42.95 19.97
CA ILE A 59 11.05 -43.89 20.94
C ILE A 59 9.65 -43.41 21.33
N SER A 60 8.67 -44.32 21.37
CA SER A 60 7.32 -44.00 21.85
C SER A 60 7.28 -43.76 23.35
N ASP A 61 6.43 -42.84 23.80
CA ASP A 61 6.24 -42.52 25.21
C ASP A 61 5.47 -43.63 25.97
N ALA A 62 5.21 -43.40 27.27
CA ALA A 62 4.47 -44.34 28.11
C ALA A 62 3.03 -44.63 27.66
N ASN A 63 2.46 -43.78 26.80
CA ASN A 63 1.13 -43.94 26.20
C ASN A 63 1.19 -44.46 24.74
N GLY A 64 2.40 -44.76 24.25
CA GLY A 64 2.66 -45.15 22.87
C GLY A 64 2.67 -43.99 21.88
N ASN A 65 2.58 -42.72 22.30
CA ASN A 65 2.68 -41.60 21.37
C ASN A 65 4.14 -41.38 20.96
N TRP A 66 4.34 -40.92 19.74
CA TRP A 66 5.66 -40.55 19.24
C TRP A 66 5.56 -39.30 18.38
N PHE A 67 6.66 -38.55 18.34
CA PHE A 67 6.77 -37.33 17.56
C PHE A 67 8.20 -37.15 17.07
N TYR A 68 8.33 -36.66 15.85
CA TYR A 68 9.59 -36.32 15.23
C TYR A 68 9.47 -34.98 14.51
N ARG A 69 10.49 -34.14 14.69
CA ARG A 69 10.69 -32.88 13.98
C ARG A 69 12.04 -32.97 13.28
N HIS A 70 12.08 -32.69 11.99
CA HIS A 70 13.31 -32.70 11.22
C HIS A 70 14.20 -31.51 11.57
N ASP A 71 15.53 -31.72 11.57
CA ASP A 71 16.50 -30.71 11.99
C ASP A 71 16.78 -29.65 10.91
N SER A 72 16.44 -29.95 9.66
CA SER A 72 16.62 -29.06 8.52
C SER A 72 15.35 -28.94 7.69
N PHE A 73 15.35 -27.95 6.80
CA PHE A 73 14.31 -27.82 5.79
C PHE A 73 14.50 -28.85 4.68
N LEU A 74 13.40 -29.47 4.26
CA LEU A 74 13.41 -30.37 3.13
C LEU A 74 13.65 -29.62 1.82
N GLN A 75 14.30 -30.27 0.86
CA GLN A 75 14.35 -29.75 -0.50
C GLN A 75 12.97 -29.84 -1.14
N SER A 76 12.68 -28.93 -2.07
CA SER A 76 11.42 -28.96 -2.82
C SER A 76 11.31 -30.24 -3.63
N GLY A 77 10.11 -30.82 -3.66
CA GLY A 77 9.84 -32.08 -4.34
C GLY A 77 8.69 -32.85 -3.71
N GLU A 78 8.44 -34.02 -4.27
CA GLU A 78 7.45 -34.97 -3.76
C GLU A 78 8.13 -36.04 -2.92
N TYR A 79 7.52 -36.39 -1.80
CA TYR A 79 8.02 -37.40 -0.88
C TYR A 79 6.97 -38.45 -0.53
N ILE A 80 7.43 -39.64 -0.18
CA ILE A 80 6.63 -40.67 0.47
C ILE A 80 7.17 -40.92 1.88
N LEU A 81 6.28 -40.88 2.86
CA LEU A 81 6.54 -41.14 4.26
C LEU A 81 5.88 -42.45 4.68
N TRP A 82 6.60 -43.27 5.44
CA TRP A 82 6.05 -44.41 6.18
C TRP A 82 6.84 -44.64 7.47
N ALA A 83 6.26 -45.40 8.40
CA ALA A 83 6.91 -45.74 9.65
C ALA A 83 6.79 -47.24 9.97
N GLN A 84 7.73 -47.77 10.73
CA GLN A 84 7.76 -49.15 11.23
C GLN A 84 8.13 -49.16 12.71
N GLU A 85 7.52 -50.06 13.47
CA GLU A 85 7.95 -50.34 14.84
C GLU A 85 9.12 -51.32 14.82
N ARG A 86 10.06 -51.15 15.74
CA ARG A 86 11.15 -52.08 15.99
C ARG A 86 11.23 -52.39 17.47
N PHE A 87 11.27 -53.69 17.77
CA PHE A 87 11.45 -54.20 19.12
C PHE A 87 12.26 -55.50 19.10
N ALA A 88 13.29 -55.57 19.93
CA ALA A 88 14.12 -56.77 20.09
C ALA A 88 14.61 -57.42 18.77
N GLY A 89 14.92 -56.60 17.75
CA GLY A 89 15.39 -57.06 16.44
C GLY A 89 14.30 -57.42 15.43
N ASN A 90 13.03 -57.45 15.84
CA ASN A 90 11.88 -57.61 14.95
C ASN A 90 11.35 -56.26 14.48
N ALA A 91 10.80 -56.23 13.27
CA ALA A 91 10.13 -55.05 12.71
C ALA A 91 8.66 -55.37 12.42
N SER A 92 7.77 -54.38 12.63
CA SER A 92 6.39 -54.45 12.15
C SER A 92 6.33 -54.34 10.63
N PRO A 93 5.19 -54.70 10.00
CA PRO A 93 4.87 -54.19 8.67
C PRO A 93 4.94 -52.65 8.63
N PRO A 94 5.15 -52.04 7.44
CA PRO A 94 5.11 -50.59 7.29
C PRO A 94 3.70 -50.02 7.49
N SER A 95 3.62 -48.81 8.03
CA SER A 95 2.40 -48.01 8.05
C SER A 95 1.90 -47.71 6.63
N PRO A 96 0.62 -47.32 6.46
CA PRO A 96 0.16 -46.73 5.22
C PRO A 96 1.06 -45.56 4.79
N GLN A 97 1.35 -45.51 3.50
CA GLN A 97 2.19 -44.48 2.92
C GLN A 97 1.46 -43.13 2.88
N VAL A 98 2.20 -42.07 3.22
CA VAL A 98 1.71 -40.70 3.19
C VAL A 98 2.50 -39.93 2.13
N LYS A 99 1.80 -39.35 1.15
CA LYS A 99 2.39 -38.40 0.20
C LYS A 99 2.57 -37.04 0.85
N ILE A 100 3.72 -36.42 0.60
CA ILE A 100 4.09 -35.09 1.07
C ILE A 100 4.62 -34.30 -0.12
N THR A 101 4.15 -33.08 -0.26
CA THR A 101 4.61 -32.13 -1.27
C THR A 101 5.34 -30.99 -0.59
N VAL A 102 6.58 -30.74 -1.00
CA VAL A 102 7.42 -29.62 -0.53
C VAL A 102 7.53 -28.59 -1.64
N ILE A 103 6.88 -27.45 -1.47
CA ILE A 103 6.77 -26.38 -2.47
C ILE A 103 8.00 -25.45 -2.35
N PRO A 104 8.61 -24.99 -3.46
CA PRO A 104 9.68 -24.01 -3.38
C PRO A 104 9.18 -22.64 -2.92
N THR A 105 10.00 -21.94 -2.13
CA THR A 105 9.82 -20.51 -1.83
C THR A 105 9.97 -19.64 -3.07
N ALA A 106 9.36 -18.45 -3.04
CA ALA A 106 9.35 -17.51 -4.17
C ALA A 106 10.75 -17.11 -4.66
N PHE A 107 11.69 -16.95 -3.73
CA PHE A 107 13.08 -16.65 -4.06
C PHE A 107 14.03 -17.42 -3.14
N GLN A 108 15.05 -18.04 -3.74
CA GLN A 108 16.10 -18.74 -3.02
C GLN A 108 17.47 -18.26 -3.51
N PHE A 109 18.27 -17.70 -2.61
CA PHE A 109 19.63 -17.26 -2.92
C PHE A 109 20.58 -17.70 -1.81
N GLY A 110 21.49 -18.62 -2.14
CA GLY A 110 22.32 -19.29 -1.14
C GLY A 110 21.47 -19.99 -0.07
N SER A 111 21.68 -19.63 1.20
CA SER A 111 20.91 -20.13 2.34
C SER A 111 19.64 -19.32 2.63
N SER A 112 19.45 -18.17 1.97
CA SER A 112 18.29 -17.32 2.18
C SER A 112 17.11 -17.79 1.36
N ARG A 113 15.95 -17.92 2.01
CA ARG A 113 14.67 -18.26 1.38
C ARG A 113 13.66 -17.18 1.72
N LEU A 114 13.01 -16.63 0.70
CA LEU A 114 11.94 -15.66 0.85
C LEU A 114 10.62 -16.32 0.48
N SER A 115 9.76 -16.47 1.48
CA SER A 115 8.39 -16.93 1.28
C SER A 115 7.61 -15.96 0.38
N TYR A 116 6.56 -16.47 -0.27
CA TYR A 116 5.66 -15.64 -1.07
C TYR A 116 5.05 -14.50 -0.23
N GLU A 117 4.71 -14.79 1.03
CA GLU A 117 4.18 -13.80 1.97
C GLU A 117 5.16 -12.63 2.16
N THR A 118 6.45 -12.93 2.35
CA THR A 118 7.48 -11.91 2.51
C THR A 118 7.63 -11.06 1.24
N VAL A 119 7.60 -11.69 0.07
CA VAL A 119 7.68 -10.97 -1.22
C VAL A 119 6.49 -10.02 -1.40
N TYR A 120 5.27 -10.48 -1.12
CA TYR A 120 4.08 -9.63 -1.21
C TYR A 120 4.06 -8.52 -0.16
N ALA A 121 4.54 -8.79 1.06
CA ALA A 121 4.70 -7.79 2.11
C ALA A 121 5.68 -6.68 1.67
N LEU A 122 6.85 -7.04 1.12
CA LEU A 122 7.81 -6.06 0.61
C LEU A 122 7.24 -5.25 -0.56
N LEU A 123 6.58 -5.90 -1.52
CA LEU A 123 5.95 -5.22 -2.65
C LEU A 123 4.89 -4.21 -2.19
N SER A 124 4.01 -4.63 -1.27
CA SER A 124 2.97 -3.75 -0.72
C SER A 124 3.56 -2.58 0.06
N ALA A 125 4.65 -2.78 0.81
CA ALA A 125 5.36 -1.71 1.52
C ALA A 125 5.95 -0.67 0.54
N VAL A 126 6.54 -1.12 -0.57
CA VAL A 126 7.07 -0.24 -1.62
C VAL A 126 5.94 0.58 -2.28
N LEU A 127 4.84 -0.08 -2.65
CA LEU A 127 3.67 0.59 -3.23
C LEU A 127 3.07 1.62 -2.26
N PHE A 128 2.99 1.28 -0.97
CA PHE A 128 2.52 2.20 0.06
C PHE A 128 3.44 3.43 0.20
N ALA A 129 4.76 3.24 0.19
CA ALA A 129 5.71 4.34 0.24
C ALA A 129 5.58 5.29 -0.97
N ILE A 130 5.37 4.74 -2.18
CA ILE A 130 5.13 5.53 -3.39
C ILE A 130 3.82 6.31 -3.27
N ALA A 131 2.74 5.66 -2.85
CA ALA A 131 1.44 6.32 -2.66
C ALA A 131 1.53 7.46 -1.64
N LEU A 132 2.23 7.24 -0.52
CA LEU A 132 2.47 8.27 0.49
C LEU A 132 3.30 9.43 -0.07
N GLY A 133 4.35 9.14 -0.86
CA GLY A 133 5.15 10.14 -1.54
C GLY A 133 4.32 11.01 -2.48
N LEU A 134 3.44 10.41 -3.29
CA LEU A 134 2.52 11.13 -4.17
C LEU A 134 1.54 12.02 -3.38
N LEU A 135 0.99 11.52 -2.27
CA LEU A 135 0.13 12.33 -1.40
C LEU A 135 0.85 13.55 -0.84
N ILE A 136 2.12 13.39 -0.42
CA ILE A 136 2.95 14.50 0.05
C ILE A 136 3.18 15.52 -1.07
N VAL A 137 3.48 15.07 -2.30
CA VAL A 137 3.66 15.95 -3.45
C VAL A 137 2.38 16.74 -3.75
N ILE A 138 1.23 16.07 -3.83
CA ILE A 138 -0.07 16.70 -4.04
C ILE A 138 -0.34 17.73 -2.94
N PHE A 139 -0.09 17.37 -1.68
CA PHE A 139 -0.27 18.26 -0.53
C PHE A 139 0.64 19.50 -0.61
N VAL A 140 1.91 19.32 -0.97
CA VAL A 140 2.88 20.43 -1.13
C VAL A 140 2.48 21.35 -2.28
N ILE A 141 2.10 20.81 -3.43
CA ILE A 141 1.63 21.59 -4.59
C ILE A 141 0.37 22.37 -4.22
N GLY A 142 -0.63 21.71 -3.63
CA GLY A 142 -1.86 22.36 -3.19
C GLY A 142 -1.61 23.47 -2.18
N ARG A 143 -0.74 23.24 -1.20
CA ARG A 143 -0.38 24.27 -0.21
C ARG A 143 0.37 25.45 -0.82
N ARG A 144 1.30 25.20 -1.75
CA ARG A 144 2.03 26.26 -2.47
C ARG A 144 1.09 27.06 -3.39
N GLY A 145 0.21 26.37 -4.11
CA GLY A 145 -0.80 26.98 -4.98
C GLY A 145 -1.72 27.91 -4.21
N ASN A 146 -2.28 27.44 -3.10
CA ASN A 146 -3.19 28.24 -2.26
C ASN A 146 -2.50 29.49 -1.69
N LYS A 147 -1.21 29.40 -1.33
CA LYS A 147 -0.45 30.57 -0.88
C LYS A 147 -0.24 31.60 -1.99
N LYS A 148 0.18 31.14 -3.19
CA LYS A 148 0.39 32.03 -4.34
C LYS A 148 -0.91 32.69 -4.79
N LYS A 149 -2.02 31.92 -4.81
CA LYS A 149 -3.36 32.43 -5.16
C LYS A 149 -3.76 33.59 -4.24
N ARG A 150 -3.62 33.40 -2.92
CA ARG A 150 -3.95 34.44 -1.92
C ARG A 150 -3.11 35.71 -2.06
N LEU A 151 -1.83 35.58 -2.39
CA LEU A 151 -0.96 36.74 -2.59
C LEU A 151 -1.34 37.52 -3.85
N LEU A 152 -1.54 36.81 -4.96
CA LEU A 152 -1.92 37.42 -6.23
C LEU A 152 -3.25 38.19 -6.11
N LEU A 153 -4.23 37.64 -5.39
CA LEU A 153 -5.50 38.33 -5.15
C LEU A 153 -5.31 39.62 -4.33
N LYS A 154 -4.39 39.62 -3.37
CA LYS A 154 -4.05 40.81 -2.60
C LYS A 154 -3.41 41.87 -3.49
N GLU A 155 -2.45 41.49 -4.35
CA GLU A 155 -1.79 42.40 -5.28
C GLU A 155 -2.76 42.96 -6.33
N VAL A 156 -3.67 42.14 -6.86
CA VAL A 156 -4.71 42.58 -7.80
C VAL A 156 -5.64 43.59 -7.13
N LYS A 157 -6.08 43.31 -5.90
CA LYS A 157 -6.94 44.23 -5.12
C LYS A 157 -6.24 45.56 -4.82
N GLU A 158 -4.96 45.53 -4.43
CA GLU A 158 -4.19 46.76 -4.18
C GLU A 158 -3.95 47.58 -5.46
N ALA A 159 -3.69 46.93 -6.59
CA ALA A 159 -3.52 47.59 -7.88
C ALA A 159 -4.84 48.24 -8.33
N GLU A 160 -5.96 47.55 -8.16
CA GLU A 160 -7.29 48.05 -8.47
C GLU A 160 -7.68 49.26 -7.61
N ASP A 161 -7.52 49.18 -6.29
CA ASP A 161 -7.78 50.29 -5.37
C ASP A 161 -6.98 51.55 -5.78
N SER A 162 -5.73 51.35 -6.22
CA SER A 162 -4.87 52.42 -6.72
C SER A 162 -5.39 53.04 -8.03
N ILE A 163 -5.86 52.21 -8.97
CA ILE A 163 -6.46 52.66 -10.23
C ILE A 163 -7.74 53.45 -9.95
N ARG A 164 -8.60 52.95 -9.06
CA ARG A 164 -9.86 53.61 -8.69
C ARG A 164 -9.62 54.98 -8.06
N GLN A 165 -8.64 55.09 -7.15
CA GLN A 165 -8.25 56.37 -6.57
C GLN A 165 -7.71 57.33 -7.62
N GLY A 166 -6.83 56.85 -8.51
CA GLY A 166 -6.30 57.66 -9.62
C GLY A 166 -7.40 58.16 -10.56
N PHE A 167 -8.36 57.31 -10.91
CA PHE A 167 -9.51 57.68 -11.74
C PHE A 167 -10.43 58.67 -11.05
N ALA A 168 -10.67 58.55 -9.74
CA ALA A 168 -11.48 59.50 -8.99
C ALA A 168 -10.85 60.91 -8.95
N VAL A 169 -9.52 60.98 -8.82
CA VAL A 169 -8.78 62.25 -8.91
C VAL A 169 -8.89 62.82 -10.31
N LEU A 170 -8.65 62.01 -11.35
CA LEU A 170 -8.76 62.43 -12.75
C LEU A 170 -10.16 62.96 -13.09
N LYS A 171 -11.21 62.27 -12.63
CA LYS A 171 -12.61 62.68 -12.80
C LYS A 171 -12.85 64.06 -12.22
N ARG A 172 -12.46 64.26 -10.97
CA ARG A 172 -12.63 65.53 -10.26
C ARG A 172 -11.88 66.67 -10.95
N ASP A 173 -10.66 66.41 -11.41
CA ASP A 173 -9.85 67.43 -12.07
C ASP A 173 -10.44 67.82 -13.45
N ILE A 174 -10.96 66.85 -14.21
CA ILE A 174 -11.70 67.11 -15.47
C ILE A 174 -12.99 67.90 -15.21
N GLU A 175 -13.77 67.56 -14.17
CA GLU A 175 -14.98 68.31 -13.79
C GLU A 175 -14.66 69.76 -13.40
N ALA A 176 -13.56 69.99 -12.67
CA ALA A 176 -13.11 71.32 -12.28
C ALA A 176 -12.63 72.17 -13.47
N GLU A 177 -11.90 71.56 -14.41
CA GLU A 177 -11.49 72.18 -15.69
C GLU A 177 -12.72 72.60 -16.50
N LEU A 178 -13.68 71.70 -16.71
CA LEU A 178 -14.93 71.98 -17.43
C LEU A 178 -15.73 73.11 -16.78
N ALA A 179 -15.85 73.12 -15.45
CA ALA A 179 -16.51 74.19 -14.71
C ALA A 179 -15.80 75.55 -14.88
N THR A 180 -14.46 75.56 -14.95
CA THR A 180 -13.66 76.76 -15.16
C THR A 180 -13.82 77.29 -16.59
N VAL A 181 -13.77 76.42 -17.60
CA VAL A 181 -14.03 76.76 -19.00
C VAL A 181 -15.44 77.37 -19.17
N LYS A 182 -16.44 76.78 -18.50
CA LYS A 182 -17.82 77.27 -18.49
C LYS A 182 -17.96 78.65 -17.85
N LYS A 183 -17.24 78.92 -16.75
CA LYS A 183 -17.20 80.24 -16.10
C LYS A 183 -16.46 81.27 -16.95
N ALA A 184 -15.31 80.93 -17.54
CA ALA A 184 -14.53 81.84 -18.38
C ALA A 184 -15.28 82.28 -19.65
N ARG A 185 -16.23 81.45 -20.13
CA ARG A 185 -17.09 81.75 -21.29
C ARG A 185 -18.46 82.34 -20.94
N LEU A 186 -18.67 82.87 -19.74
CA LEU A 186 -19.93 83.53 -19.34
C LEU A 186 -20.38 84.67 -20.28
N SER A 187 -19.49 85.24 -21.11
CA SER A 187 -19.82 86.24 -22.15
C SER A 187 -20.24 85.66 -23.50
N LYS A 188 -20.09 84.34 -23.74
CA LYS A 188 -20.42 83.65 -25.00
C LYS A 188 -20.92 82.23 -24.68
N ALA A 189 -22.23 82.00 -24.76
CA ALA A 189 -22.83 80.69 -24.46
C ALA A 189 -22.12 79.57 -25.26
N LEU A 190 -21.88 78.42 -24.61
CA LEU A 190 -21.32 77.22 -25.26
C LEU A 190 -22.08 76.91 -26.55
N SER A 191 -21.35 76.61 -27.63
CA SER A 191 -21.95 76.07 -28.84
C SER A 191 -22.63 74.74 -28.52
N ALA A 192 -23.70 74.39 -29.25
CA ALA A 192 -24.38 73.10 -29.09
C ALA A 192 -23.40 71.91 -29.18
N GLU A 193 -22.41 71.98 -30.07
CA GLU A 193 -21.36 70.96 -30.23
C GLU A 193 -20.43 70.85 -29.01
N GLU A 194 -20.13 71.96 -28.33
CA GLU A 194 -19.23 71.95 -27.16
C GLU A 194 -19.92 71.34 -25.94
N LYS A 195 -21.21 71.62 -25.77
CA LYS A 195 -22.05 71.04 -24.72
C LYS A 195 -22.23 69.53 -24.91
N GLU A 196 -22.34 69.09 -26.16
CA GLU A 196 -22.38 67.67 -26.51
C GLU A 196 -21.06 66.96 -26.17
N LYS A 197 -19.90 67.58 -26.48
CA LYS A 197 -18.58 67.03 -26.14
C LYS A 197 -18.36 66.91 -24.63
N GLU A 198 -18.76 67.91 -23.85
CA GLU A 198 -18.69 67.87 -22.37
C GLU A 198 -19.51 66.69 -21.82
N THR A 199 -20.76 66.57 -22.28
CA THR A 199 -21.66 65.49 -21.84
C THR A 199 -21.11 64.11 -22.21
N ARG A 200 -20.53 63.99 -23.41
CA ARG A 200 -19.92 62.75 -23.88
C ARG A 200 -18.70 62.36 -23.05
N LEU A 201 -17.82 63.32 -22.73
CA LEU A 201 -16.61 63.07 -21.93
C LEU A 201 -16.95 62.58 -20.53
N LEU A 202 -17.93 63.21 -19.86
CA LEU A 202 -18.40 62.80 -18.55
C LEU A 202 -19.06 61.41 -18.57
N SER A 203 -19.87 61.14 -19.59
CA SER A 203 -20.48 59.83 -19.78
C SER A 203 -19.44 58.73 -20.02
N ASP A 204 -18.40 59.01 -20.79
CA ASP A 204 -17.33 58.04 -21.05
C ASP A 204 -16.50 57.79 -19.78
N LEU A 205 -16.26 58.80 -18.95
CA LEU A 205 -15.60 58.62 -17.67
C LEU A 205 -16.40 57.76 -16.69
N GLU A 206 -17.73 57.98 -16.63
CA GLU A 206 -18.65 57.20 -15.80
C GLU A 206 -18.75 55.74 -16.26
N LYS A 207 -18.74 55.50 -17.58
CA LYS A 207 -18.66 54.13 -18.13
C LYS A 207 -17.39 53.43 -17.67
N VAL A 208 -16.24 54.09 -17.77
CA VAL A 208 -14.95 53.50 -17.37
C VAL A 208 -14.94 53.19 -15.87
N GLU A 209 -15.45 54.09 -15.03
CA GLU A 209 -15.62 53.85 -13.59
C GLU A 209 -16.52 52.63 -13.30
N SER A 210 -17.63 52.50 -14.03
CA SER A 210 -18.55 51.35 -13.92
C SER A 210 -17.93 50.03 -14.38
N TYR A 211 -17.15 50.05 -15.46
CA TYR A 211 -16.45 48.86 -15.96
C TYR A 211 -15.38 48.38 -14.98
N ILE A 212 -14.59 49.28 -14.42
CA ILE A 212 -13.59 48.96 -13.40
C ILE A 212 -14.30 48.32 -12.19
N GLY A 213 -15.43 48.85 -11.74
CA GLY A 213 -16.16 48.28 -10.60
C GLY A 213 -16.79 46.90 -10.86
N LYS A 214 -17.12 46.55 -12.10
CA LYS A 214 -17.75 45.25 -12.45
C LYS A 214 -16.74 44.11 -12.52
N GLU A 215 -15.60 44.32 -13.16
CA GLU A 215 -14.52 43.30 -13.27
C GLU A 215 -14.09 42.79 -11.88
N VAL A 216 -14.23 43.63 -10.87
CA VAL A 216 -13.84 43.38 -9.48
C VAL A 216 -14.83 42.46 -8.77
N PHE A 217 -16.12 42.71 -8.96
CA PHE A 217 -17.18 41.87 -8.40
C PHE A 217 -17.12 40.45 -8.97
N ASP A 218 -16.67 40.31 -10.22
CA ASP A 218 -16.49 39.02 -10.87
C ASP A 218 -15.25 38.28 -10.33
N ILE A 219 -14.15 38.98 -10.05
CA ILE A 219 -12.96 38.37 -9.39
C ILE A 219 -13.30 37.86 -7.98
N GLU A 220 -14.10 38.61 -7.21
CA GLU A 220 -14.49 38.23 -5.84
C GLU A 220 -15.49 37.07 -5.82
N LYS A 221 -16.40 36.98 -6.82
CA LYS A 221 -17.37 35.88 -6.95
C LYS A 221 -16.76 34.54 -7.34
N ILE A 222 -15.63 34.53 -8.06
CA ILE A 222 -14.93 33.29 -8.44
C ILE A 222 -14.35 32.56 -7.20
N GLU A 223 -14.35 33.19 -6.02
CA GLU A 223 -13.85 32.62 -4.76
C GLU A 223 -14.91 32.09 -3.76
N LEU A 224 -16.22 32.27 -3.99
CA LEU A 224 -17.31 31.69 -3.16
C LEU A 224 -17.83 30.37 -3.74
#